data_AF-A0A954ZJI9-F1
#
_entry.id   AF-A0A954ZJI9-F1
#
_cell.length_a   1.000
_cell.length_b   1.000
_cell.length_c   1.000
_cell.angle_alpha   90.00
_cell.angle_beta   90.00
_cell.angle_gamma   90.00
#
_symmetry.space_group_name_H-M   'P 1'
#
loop_
_entity.id
_entity.type
_entity.pdbx_description
1 polymer ?
#
loop_
_entity_poly.entity_id
_entity_poly.type
_entity_poly.pdbx_seq_one_letter_code
_entity_poly.pdbx_strand_id
1 'polypeptide(L)'
;YKQYRDILESDVIHGRRADGRDIDWMLHVNPRLAIKGFLCVYNPLPEPVTRTIHVNLYYTGLDDMARVSHEGGPSTTVKLDRQYRIPVQVQVPADGMTWYVIE
;
A
#
# COMPACT_ATOMS: atom_id res chain seq x y z
N TYR A 1 13.22 0.78 6.55
CA TYR A 1 13.91 -0.37 5.93
C TYR A 1 14.20 -1.51 6.90
N LYS A 2 15.13 -1.40 7.88
CA LYS A 2 15.50 -2.54 8.77
C LYS A 2 14.31 -3.28 9.40
N GLN A 3 13.30 -2.54 9.85
CA GLN A 3 12.07 -3.09 10.44
C GLN A 3 11.20 -3.90 9.46
N TYR A 4 11.20 -3.52 8.17
CA TYR A 4 10.33 -4.09 7.14
C TYR A 4 11.15 -4.75 6.02
N ARG A 5 12.39 -5.18 6.32
CA ARG A 5 13.32 -5.69 5.30
C ARG A 5 12.72 -6.85 4.52
N ASP A 6 12.17 -7.82 5.23
CA ASP A 6 11.68 -9.07 4.63
C ASP A 6 10.62 -8.82 3.56
N ILE A 7 9.68 -7.90 3.81
CA ILE A 7 8.65 -7.53 2.82
C ILE A 7 9.20 -6.58 1.75
N LEU A 8 10.07 -5.64 2.09
CA LEU A 8 10.66 -4.70 1.12
C LEU A 8 11.61 -5.37 0.10
N GLU A 9 12.14 -6.54 0.43
CA GLU A 9 12.94 -7.37 -0.49
C GLU A 9 12.10 -8.40 -1.26
N SER A 10 10.79 -8.45 -1.02
CA SER A 10 9.86 -9.34 -1.72
C SER A 10 9.38 -8.74 -3.06
N ASP A 11 8.63 -9.55 -3.81
CA ASP A 11 8.11 -9.20 -5.14
C ASP A 11 7.31 -7.88 -5.12
N VAL A 12 7.46 -7.11 -6.20
CA VAL A 12 6.84 -5.78 -6.35
C VAL A 12 5.79 -5.77 -7.45
N ILE A 13 4.62 -5.23 -7.12
CA ILE A 13 3.53 -4.94 -8.05
C ILE A 13 3.42 -3.43 -8.21
N HIS A 14 3.50 -2.95 -9.45
CA HIS A 14 3.30 -1.53 -9.76
C HIS A 14 1.81 -1.26 -9.92
N GLY A 15 1.27 -0.33 -9.13
CA GLY A 15 -0.13 0.05 -9.21
C GLY A 15 -0.37 1.16 -10.22
N ARG A 16 0.39 2.25 -10.10
CA ARG A 16 0.45 3.30 -11.12
C ARG A 16 1.91 3.68 -11.38
N ARG A 17 2.22 3.90 -12.65
CA ARG A 17 3.55 4.34 -13.09
C ARG A 17 3.77 5.81 -12.74
N ALA A 18 4.98 6.14 -12.29
CA ALA A 18 5.43 7.51 -12.10
C ALA A 18 5.42 8.26 -13.44
N ASP A 19 4.51 9.23 -13.58
CA ASP A 19 4.39 10.14 -14.72
C ASP A 19 4.55 11.62 -14.32
N GLY A 20 4.71 11.89 -13.02
CA GLY A 20 4.85 13.23 -12.45
C GLY A 20 3.56 14.05 -12.40
N ARG A 21 2.40 13.46 -12.75
CA ARG A 21 1.13 14.21 -12.90
C ARG A 21 0.17 14.01 -11.75
N ASP A 22 0.29 12.92 -11.02
CA ASP A 22 -0.50 12.62 -9.82
C ASP A 22 0.21 11.46 -9.08
N ILE A 23 -0.35 10.98 -7.98
CA ILE A 23 0.33 9.99 -7.12
C ILE A 23 0.68 8.70 -7.87
N ASP A 24 1.82 8.13 -7.51
CA ASP A 24 2.27 6.82 -7.93
C ASP A 24 2.44 5.91 -6.72
N TRP A 25 2.32 4.60 -6.94
CA TRP A 25 2.44 3.63 -5.85
C TRP A 25 2.86 2.25 -6.33
N MET A 26 3.53 1.56 -5.42
CA MET A 26 3.98 0.19 -5.57
C MET A 26 3.59 -0.61 -4.33
N LEU A 27 3.33 -1.90 -4.53
CA LEU A 27 2.98 -2.83 -3.48
C LEU A 27 3.99 -3.97 -3.48
N HIS A 28 4.76 -4.10 -2.41
CA HIS A 28 5.49 -5.34 -2.15
C HIS A 28 4.53 -6.40 -1.62
N VAL A 29 4.67 -7.64 -2.07
CA VAL A 29 3.78 -8.75 -1.70
C VAL A 29 4.58 -9.97 -1.30
N ASN A 30 4.15 -10.63 -0.23
CA ASN A 30 4.65 -11.95 0.14
C ASN A 30 3.63 -12.73 0.98
N PRO A 31 2.95 -13.75 0.42
CA PRO A 31 1.92 -14.49 1.14
C PRO A 31 2.47 -15.32 2.31
N ARG A 32 3.79 -15.57 2.36
CA ARG A 32 4.45 -16.41 3.37
C ARG A 32 4.87 -15.65 4.62
N LEU A 33 4.84 -14.31 4.60
CA LEU A 33 5.20 -13.48 5.73
C LEU A 33 3.98 -13.13 6.58
N ALA A 34 4.22 -12.67 7.82
CA ALA A 34 3.18 -12.10 8.67
C ALA A 34 2.66 -10.78 8.10
N ILE A 35 3.58 -9.89 7.71
CA ILE A 35 3.28 -8.72 6.88
C ILE A 35 3.24 -9.20 5.43
N LYS A 36 2.04 -9.34 4.88
CA LYS A 36 1.83 -9.90 3.54
C LYS A 36 1.90 -8.87 2.43
N GLY A 37 1.71 -7.58 2.77
CA GLY A 37 1.80 -6.48 1.83
C GLY A 37 2.47 -5.24 2.44
N PHE A 38 3.24 -4.53 1.63
CA PHE A 38 3.78 -3.22 1.97
C PHE A 38 3.53 -2.26 0.81
N LEU A 39 2.61 -1.33 1.00
CA LEU A 39 2.23 -0.33 0.00
C LEU A 39 3.05 0.94 0.23
N CYS A 40 3.77 1.40 -0.79
CA CYS A 40 4.47 2.67 -0.79
C CYS A 40 3.80 3.60 -1.80
N VAL A 41 3.45 4.81 -1.37
CA VAL A 41 2.76 5.82 -2.18
C VAL A 41 3.59 7.08 -2.18
N TYR A 42 3.85 7.61 -3.36
CA TYR A 42 4.63 8.83 -3.56
C TYR A 42 3.78 9.90 -4.27
N ASN A 43 3.98 11.15 -3.87
CA ASN A 43 3.36 12.32 -4.46
C ASN A 43 4.42 13.23 -5.07
N PRO A 44 4.54 13.29 -6.40
CA PRO A 44 5.48 14.18 -7.09
C PRO A 44 4.97 15.62 -7.22
N LEU A 45 3.76 15.93 -6.74
CA LEU A 45 3.18 17.27 -6.87
C LEU A 45 3.65 18.20 -5.73
N PRO A 46 3.74 19.52 -5.99
CA PRO A 46 4.13 20.51 -4.99
C PRO A 46 3.01 20.84 -3.98
N GLU A 47 1.90 20.12 -4.02
CA GLU A 47 0.75 20.28 -3.13
C GLU A 47 0.37 18.93 -2.49
N PRO A 48 -0.19 18.94 -1.26
CA PRO A 48 -0.65 17.71 -0.62
C PRO A 48 -1.85 17.11 -1.36
N VAL A 49 -1.84 15.79 -1.52
CA VAL A 49 -2.87 15.06 -2.27
C VAL A 49 -3.60 14.09 -1.35
N THR A 50 -4.94 14.11 -1.41
CA THR A 50 -5.80 13.08 -0.82
C THR A 50 -6.53 12.33 -1.92
N ARG A 51 -6.37 11.01 -1.97
CA ARG A 51 -7.00 10.13 -2.97
C ARG A 51 -7.44 8.83 -2.33
N THR A 52 -8.49 8.24 -2.87
CA THR A 52 -8.86 6.86 -2.57
C THR A 52 -8.37 5.98 -3.71
N ILE A 53 -7.43 5.09 -3.42
CA ILE A 53 -6.90 4.11 -4.38
C ILE A 53 -7.44 2.72 -4.05
N HIS A 54 -7.59 1.89 -5.09
CA HIS A 54 -8.03 0.50 -4.93
C HIS A 54 -6.81 -0.40 -5.06
N VAL A 55 -6.35 -0.92 -3.93
CA VAL A 55 -5.13 -1.74 -3.86
C VAL A 55 -5.52 -3.19 -4.05
N ASN A 56 -4.93 -3.85 -5.04
CA ASN A 56 -5.16 -5.27 -5.32
C ASN A 56 -4.26 -6.14 -4.43
N LEU A 57 -4.90 -6.95 -3.58
CA LEU A 57 -4.26 -7.85 -2.61
C LEU A 57 -4.30 -9.31 -3.05
N TYR A 58 -4.69 -9.61 -4.29
CA TYR A 58 -4.79 -10.99 -4.79
C TYR A 58 -3.53 -11.83 -4.52
N TYR A 59 -2.34 -11.23 -4.70
CA TYR A 59 -1.06 -11.91 -4.51
C TYR A 59 -0.55 -11.94 -3.05
N THR A 60 -1.22 -11.26 -2.11
CA THR A 60 -0.88 -11.35 -0.68
C THR A 60 -1.44 -12.62 -0.04
N GLY A 61 -2.35 -13.32 -0.72
CA GLY A 61 -3.01 -14.52 -0.21
C GLY A 61 -4.09 -14.24 0.84
N LEU A 62 -4.51 -12.97 0.98
CA LEU A 62 -5.66 -12.58 1.80
C LEU A 62 -6.96 -12.80 1.03
N ASP A 63 -7.98 -13.34 1.71
CA ASP A 63 -9.23 -13.77 1.07
C ASP A 63 -10.50 -13.07 1.55
N ASP A 64 -10.61 -12.72 2.84
CA ASP A 64 -11.81 -12.07 3.40
C ASP A 64 -11.54 -10.69 4.03
N MET A 65 -10.55 -10.63 4.92
CA MET A 65 -10.23 -9.43 5.69
C MET A 65 -8.73 -9.10 5.58
N ALA A 66 -8.43 -7.81 5.52
CA ALA A 66 -7.07 -7.28 5.59
C ALA A 66 -6.97 -6.30 6.76
N ARG A 67 -5.84 -6.34 7.45
CA ARG A 67 -5.50 -5.40 8.51
C ARG A 67 -4.49 -4.41 7.96
N VAL A 68 -4.87 -3.14 7.91
CA VAL A 68 -4.08 -2.07 7.30
C VAL A 68 -3.60 -1.11 8.37
N SER A 69 -2.29 -0.91 8.48
CA SER A 69 -1.65 0.06 9.37
C SER A 69 -0.95 1.14 8.54
N HIS A 70 -1.18 2.40 8.91
CA HIS A 70 -0.54 3.57 8.29
C HIS A 70 0.71 3.94 9.10
N GLU A 71 1.88 3.91 8.46
CA GLU A 71 3.17 4.29 9.06
C GLU A 71 3.49 3.65 10.43
N GLY A 72 3.01 2.42 10.66
CA GLY A 72 3.19 1.70 11.93
C GLY A 72 2.24 2.14 13.05
N GLY A 73 1.27 2.99 12.74
CA GLY A 73 0.18 3.38 13.62
C GLY A 73 -0.87 2.27 13.81
N PRO A 74 -2.01 2.61 14.46
CA PRO A 74 -3.09 1.67 14.68
C PRO A 74 -3.60 1.06 13.38
N SER A 75 -3.90 -0.22 13.45
CA SER A 75 -4.43 -0.96 12.33
C SER A 75 -5.95 -0.83 12.23
N THR A 76 -6.47 -0.70 11.01
CA THR A 76 -7.91 -0.83 10.72
C THR A 76 -8.17 -2.11 9.95
N THR A 77 -9.24 -2.81 10.28
CA THR A 77 -9.64 -4.02 9.53
C THR A 77 -10.60 -3.63 8.41
N VAL A 78 -10.32 -4.09 7.20
CA VAL A 78 -11.08 -3.79 5.99
C VAL A 78 -11.42 -5.09 5.28
N LYS A 79 -12.67 -5.24 4.85
CA LYS A 79 -13.12 -6.38 4.06
C LYS A 79 -12.66 -6.24 2.60
N LEU A 80 -12.14 -7.31 2.02
CA LEU A 80 -11.79 -7.35 0.60
C LEU A 80 -13.06 -7.40 -0.25
N ASP A 81 -13.05 -6.70 -1.39
CA ASP A 81 -14.06 -6.89 -2.42
C ASP A 81 -13.91 -8.25 -3.13
N ARG A 82 -14.86 -8.62 -3.99
CA ARG A 82 -14.81 -9.90 -4.74
C ARG A 82 -13.65 -9.99 -5.75
N GLN A 83 -12.95 -8.90 -5.98
CA GLN A 83 -11.77 -8.80 -6.83
C GLN A 83 -10.49 -8.73 -5.98
N TYR A 84 -10.57 -9.03 -4.68
CA TYR A 84 -9.47 -9.00 -3.72
C TYR A 84 -8.85 -7.61 -3.57
N ARG A 85 -9.66 -6.55 -3.69
CA ARG A 85 -9.20 -5.17 -3.55
C ARG A 85 -9.74 -4.53 -2.28
N ILE A 86 -8.97 -3.59 -1.74
CA ILE A 86 -9.40 -2.73 -0.65
C ILE A 86 -9.31 -1.25 -1.06
N PRO A 87 -10.29 -0.42 -0.68
CA PRO A 87 -10.15 1.02 -0.79
C PRO A 87 -9.20 1.52 0.31
N VAL A 88 -8.14 2.24 -0.09
CA VAL A 88 -7.21 2.89 0.84
C VAL A 88 -7.25 4.39 0.57
N GLN A 89 -7.67 5.17 1.57
CA GLN A 89 -7.56 6.61 1.52
C GLN A 89 -6.13 7.00 1.88
N VAL A 90 -5.42 7.55 0.90
CA VAL A 90 -4.05 8.01 1.04
C VAL A 90 -4.03 9.53 1.17
N GLN A 91 -3.29 10.02 2.15
CA GLN A 91 -2.99 11.43 2.33
C GLN A 91 -1.48 11.59 2.29
N VAL A 92 -0.98 12.21 1.23
CA VAL A 92 0.46 12.30 0.97
C VAL A 92 0.85 13.78 0.88
N PRO A 93 1.86 14.24 1.62
CA PRO A 93 2.33 15.62 1.52
C PRO A 93 2.93 15.92 0.14
N ALA A 94 3.13 17.20 -0.15
CA ALA A 94 3.85 17.65 -1.34
C ALA A 94 5.26 17.04 -1.38
N ASP A 95 5.71 16.61 -2.56
CA ASP A 95 7.03 16.00 -2.80
C ASP A 95 7.40 14.89 -1.81
N GLY A 96 6.39 14.19 -1.29
CA GLY A 96 6.51 13.28 -0.15
C GLY A 96 6.03 11.87 -0.44
N MET A 97 6.28 10.98 0.51
CA MET A 97 5.78 9.60 0.46
C MET A 97 5.11 9.23 1.78
N THR A 98 4.29 8.20 1.72
CA THR A 98 3.74 7.51 2.87
C THR A 98 3.68 6.00 2.61
N TRP A 99 3.56 5.19 3.65
CA TRP A 99 3.48 3.75 3.50
C TRP A 99 2.42 3.10 4.39
N TYR A 100 1.94 1.95 3.93
CA TYR A 100 0.98 1.12 4.64
C TYR A 100 1.46 -0.32 4.71
N VAL A 101 1.25 -0.91 5.88
CA VAL A 101 1.53 -2.32 6.15
C VAL A 101 0.21 -3.07 6.11
N ILE A 102 0.20 -4.22 5.43
CA ILE A 102 -1.00 -5.03 5.21
C ILE A 102 -0.73 -6.45 5.72
N GLU A 103 -1.57 -6.89 6.64
CA GLU A 103 -1.56 -8.21 7.27
C GLU A 103 -2.86 -8.98 7.00
#